data_AF-A0A803KWJ6-F1
#
_entry.id   AF-A0A803KWJ6-F1
#
_cell.length_a   1.000
_cell.length_b   1.000
_cell.length_c   1.000
_cell.angle_alpha   90.00
_cell.angle_beta   90.00
_cell.angle_gamma   90.00
#
_symmetry.space_group_name_H-M   'P 1'
#
loop_
_entity.id
_entity.type
_entity.pdbx_description
1 polymer ?
#
loop_
_entity_poly.entity_id
_entity_poly.type
_entity_poly.pdbx_seq_one_letter_code
_entity_poly.pdbx_strand_id
1 'polypeptide(L)'
;MASTATLNSIEAQKFENLRSAVSGFNHISANEKSDFINLVGRYLSGEAEQVDWSKIKTRTDDIVVPYDALSLFSEDKLVVLKFNGGLGTTMGCTGPKYVVLT
;
A
#
# COMPACT_ATOMS: atom_id res chain seq x y z
N MET A 1 -7.71 15.71 20.66
CA MET A 1 -7.01 14.63 21.39
C MET A 1 -7.28 13.34 20.64
N ALA A 2 -6.24 12.74 20.05
CA ALA A 2 -6.39 11.44 19.40
C ALA A 2 -6.67 10.40 20.48
N SER A 3 -7.79 9.70 20.35
CA SER A 3 -8.12 8.55 21.20
C SER A 3 -7.15 7.44 20.82
N THR A 4 -6.14 7.21 21.65
CA THR A 4 -5.29 6.02 21.55
C THR A 4 -6.20 4.82 21.76
N ALA A 5 -6.51 4.07 20.71
CA ALA A 5 -7.27 2.84 20.88
C ALA A 5 -6.32 1.83 21.55
N THR A 6 -6.50 1.66 22.86
CA THR A 6 -5.78 0.64 23.62
C THR A 6 -6.21 -0.72 23.09
N LEU A 7 -5.28 -1.48 22.51
CA LEU A 7 -5.51 -2.87 22.10
C LEU A 7 -6.13 -3.62 23.27
N ASN A 8 -7.23 -4.34 23.03
CA ASN A 8 -7.74 -5.23 24.06
C ASN A 8 -6.73 -6.37 24.28
N SER A 9 -6.77 -7.00 25.45
CA SER A 9 -5.78 -8.02 25.84
C SER A 9 -5.72 -9.21 24.87
N ILE A 10 -6.82 -9.50 24.18
CA ILE A 10 -6.92 -10.58 23.19
C ILE A 10 -6.19 -10.20 21.89
N GLU A 11 -6.34 -8.96 21.41
CA GLU A 11 -5.66 -8.44 20.22
C GLU A 11 -4.16 -8.30 20.43
N ALA A 12 -3.74 -7.82 21.61
CA ALA A 12 -2.34 -7.75 21.99
C ALA A 12 -1.69 -9.15 21.98
N GLN A 13 -2.38 -10.16 22.55
CA GLN A 13 -1.90 -11.54 22.52
C GLN A 13 -1.83 -12.11 21.10
N LYS A 14 -2.86 -11.86 20.26
CA LYS A 14 -2.86 -12.30 18.86
C LYS A 14 -1.74 -11.65 18.05
N PHE A 15 -1.45 -10.38 18.30
CA PHE A 15 -0.37 -9.66 17.63
C PHE A 15 1.00 -10.22 17.98
N GLU A 16 1.25 -10.55 19.25
CA GLU A 16 2.52 -11.17 19.66
C GLU A 16 2.68 -12.59 19.07
N ASN A 17 1.59 -13.36 19.04
CA ASN A 17 1.58 -14.67 18.38
C ASN A 17 1.90 -14.54 16.88
N LEU A 18 1.32 -13.54 16.20
CA LEU A 18 1.60 -13.26 14.79
C LEU A 18 3.05 -12.87 14.57
N ARG A 19 3.60 -11.98 15.41
CA ARG A 19 5.01 -11.57 15.36
C ARG A 19 5.95 -12.77 15.48
N SER A 20 5.67 -13.65 16.44
CA SER A 20 6.42 -14.89 16.62
C SER A 20 6.35 -15.79 15.38
N ALA A 21 5.14 -16.00 14.81
CA ALA A 21 4.96 -16.82 13.60
C ALA A 21 5.71 -16.25 12.39
N VAL A 22 5.68 -14.94 12.18
CA VAL A 22 6.36 -14.26 11.06
C VAL A 22 7.88 -14.32 11.19
N SER A 23 8.41 -14.26 12.42
CA SER A 23 9.86 -14.39 12.65
C SER A 23 10.41 -15.73 12.14
N GLY A 24 9.65 -16.81 12.32
CA GLY A 24 10.00 -18.16 11.87
C GLY A 24 9.87 -18.40 10.36
N PHE A 25 9.34 -17.44 9.59
CA PHE A 25 9.12 -17.60 8.16
C PHE A 25 10.42 -17.37 7.36
N ASN A 26 11.10 -18.43 6.92
CA ASN A 26 12.42 -18.32 6.29
C ASN A 26 12.39 -17.92 4.80
N HIS A 27 11.21 -17.81 4.19
CA HIS A 27 11.04 -17.53 2.77
C HIS A 27 10.88 -16.05 2.42
N ILE A 28 10.94 -15.16 3.41
CA ILE A 28 10.86 -13.71 3.22
C ILE A 28 12.00 -13.02 3.96
N SER A 29 12.41 -11.86 3.44
CA SER A 29 13.48 -11.05 4.00
C SER A 29 13.10 -10.45 5.36
N ALA A 30 14.12 -10.03 6.11
CA ALA A 30 13.90 -9.32 7.37
C ALA A 30 13.07 -8.04 7.20
N ASN A 31 13.25 -7.33 6.08
CA ASN A 31 12.50 -6.11 5.76
C ASN A 31 11.02 -6.43 5.54
N GLU A 32 10.70 -7.44 4.74
CA GLU A 32 9.30 -7.85 4.50
C GLU A 32 8.60 -8.29 5.80
N LYS A 33 9.31 -8.99 6.70
CA LYS A 33 8.79 -9.33 8.03
C LYS A 33 8.45 -8.09 8.84
N SER A 34 9.40 -7.15 8.91
CA SER A 34 9.25 -5.90 9.66
C SER A 34 8.10 -5.07 9.12
N ASP A 35 8.05 -4.86 7.80
CA ASP A 35 7.03 -4.06 7.13
C ASP A 35 5.62 -4.65 7.32
N PHE A 36 5.50 -5.98 7.22
CA PHE A 36 4.24 -6.67 7.51
C PHE A 36 3.78 -6.47 8.95
N ILE A 37 4.64 -6.66 9.94
CA ILE A 37 4.30 -6.48 11.35
C ILE A 37 3.94 -5.02 11.65
N ASN A 38 4.65 -4.06 11.05
CA ASN A 38 4.34 -2.64 11.18
C ASN A 38 2.95 -2.31 10.59
N LEU A 39 2.62 -2.86 9.43
CA LEU A 39 1.31 -2.68 8.80
C LEU A 39 0.18 -3.23 9.68
N VAL A 40 0.35 -4.44 10.22
CA VAL A 40 -0.65 -5.05 11.12
C VAL A 40 -0.76 -4.26 12.43
N GLY A 41 0.36 -3.80 12.98
CA GLY A 41 0.37 -2.96 14.18
C GLY A 41 -0.47 -1.69 13.98
N ARG A 42 -0.28 -1.00 12.85
CA ARG A 42 -1.10 0.17 12.47
C ARG A 42 -2.56 -0.18 12.30
N TYR A 43 -2.89 -1.29 11.63
CA TYR A 43 -4.26 -1.76 11.47
C TYR A 43 -4.96 -1.96 12.82
N LEU A 44 -4.29 -2.63 13.78
CA LEU A 44 -4.86 -2.90 15.10
C LEU A 44 -4.92 -1.67 16.00
N SER A 45 -3.99 -0.74 15.86
CA SER A 45 -4.01 0.52 16.62
C SER A 45 -5.23 1.39 16.31
N GLY A 46 -5.95 1.13 15.22
CA GLY A 46 -7.08 1.94 14.80
C GLY A 46 -6.72 3.39 14.47
N GLU A 47 -5.42 3.73 14.43
CA GLU A 47 -4.90 5.05 14.07
C GLU A 47 -5.03 5.25 12.55
N ALA A 48 -6.26 5.46 12.11
CA ALA A 48 -6.54 6.08 10.84
C ALA A 48 -6.79 7.56 11.09
N GLU A 49 -5.90 8.41 10.55
CA GLU A 49 -6.25 9.82 10.38
C GLU A 49 -7.45 9.86 9.43
N GLN A 50 -8.64 10.09 9.98
CA GLN A 50 -9.82 10.28 9.17
C GLN A 50 -9.67 11.56 8.38
N VAL A 51 -9.96 11.49 7.08
CA VAL A 51 -9.90 12.66 6.22
C VAL A 51 -10.93 13.67 6.70
N ASP A 52 -10.44 14.81 7.16
CA ASP A 52 -11.27 15.97 7.49
C ASP A 52 -11.67 16.68 6.19
N TRP A 53 -12.92 16.42 5.75
CA TRP A 53 -13.47 16.98 4.53
C TRP A 53 -13.43 18.51 4.47
N SER A 54 -13.45 19.19 5.63
CA SER A 54 -13.39 20.66 5.69
C SER A 54 -12.01 21.23 5.30
N LYS A 55 -10.96 20.41 5.39
CA LYS A 55 -9.58 20.79 5.02
C LYS A 55 -9.25 20.53 3.56
N ILE A 56 -10.12 19.82 2.83
CA ILE A 56 -9.92 19.55 1.41
C ILE A 56 -10.11 20.86 0.63
N LYS A 57 -9.11 21.20 -0.19
CA LYS A 57 -9.15 22.35 -1.10
C LYS A 57 -8.95 21.88 -2.53
N THR A 58 -9.61 22.53 -3.48
CA THR A 58 -9.34 22.33 -4.90
C THR A 58 -7.88 22.69 -5.17
N ARG A 59 -7.16 21.79 -5.84
CA ARG A 59 -5.77 22.04 -6.23
C ARG A 59 -5.75 23.07 -7.35
N THR A 60 -4.77 23.96 -7.29
CA THR A 60 -4.52 25.01 -8.27
C THR A 60 -3.76 24.45 -9.48
N ASP A 61 -3.77 25.20 -10.58
CA ASP A 61 -3.21 24.79 -11.88
C ASP A 61 -1.68 24.60 -11.86
N ASP A 62 -0.99 25.04 -10.80
CA ASP A 62 0.43 24.77 -10.52
C ASP A 62 0.67 23.37 -9.93
N ILE A 63 -0.33 22.78 -9.27
CA ILE A 63 -0.26 21.43 -8.69
C ILE A 63 -0.81 20.39 -9.67
N VAL A 64 -1.85 20.75 -10.44
CA VAL A 64 -2.45 19.89 -11.47
C VAL A 64 -2.36 20.63 -12.81
N VAL A 65 -1.21 20.48 -13.47
CA VAL A 65 -0.91 21.17 -14.73
C VAL A 65 -1.68 20.51 -15.89
N PRO A 66 -2.38 21.29 -16.75
CA PRO A 66 -3.02 20.78 -17.96
C PRO A 66 -1.99 20.14 -18.90
N TYR A 67 -2.35 19.01 -19.52
CA TYR A 67 -1.44 18.27 -20.41
C TYR A 67 -0.95 19.12 -21.59
N ASP A 68 -1.82 19.96 -22.17
CA ASP A 68 -1.49 20.82 -23.31
C ASP A 68 -0.45 21.91 -22.98
N ALA A 69 -0.22 22.18 -21.68
CA ALA A 69 0.79 23.13 -21.22
C ALA A 69 2.17 22.48 -20.99
N LEU A 70 2.31 21.16 -21.17
CA LEU A 70 3.57 20.44 -20.94
C LEU A 70 4.54 20.64 -22.12
N SER A 71 5.82 20.89 -21.80
CA SER A 71 6.89 20.94 -22.78
C SER A 71 7.39 19.53 -23.14
N LEU A 72 7.86 19.36 -24.37
CA LEU A 72 8.61 18.17 -24.79
C LEU A 72 9.89 18.01 -23.93
N PHE A 73 10.22 16.77 -23.59
CA PHE A 73 11.40 16.44 -22.78
C PHE A 73 12.20 15.29 -23.41
N SER A 74 13.48 15.17 -23.04
CA SER A 74 14.34 14.06 -23.47
C SER A 74 14.06 12.80 -22.64
N GLU A 75 14.05 11.65 -23.31
CA GLU A 75 13.79 10.34 -22.70
C GLU A 75 15.04 9.66 -22.11
N ASP A 76 16.21 10.30 -22.18
CA ASP A 76 17.51 9.69 -21.81
C ASP A 76 17.60 9.20 -20.35
N LYS A 77 16.67 9.60 -19.48
CA LYS A 77 16.59 9.19 -18.07
C LYS A 77 15.26 8.51 -17.70
N LEU A 78 14.50 8.05 -18.69
CA LEU A 78 13.18 7.45 -18.49
C LEU A 78 13.30 5.97 -18.08
N VAL A 79 12.59 5.59 -17.02
CA VAL A 79 12.40 4.19 -16.61
C VAL A 79 10.91 3.88 -16.61
N VAL A 80 10.52 2.79 -17.28
CA VAL A 80 9.12 2.35 -17.35
C VAL A 80 8.90 1.18 -16.41
N LEU A 81 8.08 1.39 -15.37
CA LEU A 81 7.64 0.35 -14.45
C LEU A 81 6.19 -0.04 -14.75
N LYS A 82 5.95 -1.34 -14.95
CA LYS A 82 4.60 -1.89 -15.14
C LYS A 82 4.21 -2.72 -13.92
N PHE A 83 3.10 -2.36 -13.27
CA PHE A 83 2.56 -3.14 -12.15
C PHE A 83 1.88 -4.41 -12.66
N ASN A 84 2.54 -5.56 -12.48
CA ASN A 84 2.12 -6.86 -13.02
C ASN A 84 1.75 -7.89 -11.95
N GLY A 85 1.51 -7.48 -10.71
CA GLY A 85 1.17 -8.39 -9.60
C GLY A 85 -0.26 -8.95 -9.62
N GLY A 86 -1.12 -8.44 -10.49
CA GLY A 86 -2.53 -8.86 -10.59
C GLY A 86 -2.73 -10.13 -11.42
N LEU A 87 -3.60 -11.02 -10.95
CA LEU A 87 -4.03 -12.23 -11.67
C LEU A 87 -5.29 -11.97 -12.51
N GLY A 88 -5.48 -12.78 -13.55
CA GLY A 88 -6.62 -12.72 -14.47
C GLY A 88 -7.87 -13.45 -13.97
N THR A 89 -8.02 -13.67 -12.66
CA THR A 89 -9.10 -14.48 -12.09
C THR A 89 -10.50 -13.91 -12.38
N THR A 90 -10.64 -12.59 -12.49
CA THR A 90 -11.89 -11.94 -12.90
C THR A 90 -12.27 -12.23 -14.36
N MET A 91 -11.33 -12.71 -15.17
CA MET A 91 -11.52 -13.12 -16.57
C MET A 91 -11.53 -14.65 -16.72
N GLY A 92 -11.61 -15.41 -15.62
CA GLY A 92 -11.60 -16.87 -15.65
C GLY A 92 -10.22 -17.49 -15.89
N CYS A 93 -9.15 -16.70 -15.84
CA CYS A 93 -7.80 -17.17 -16.08
C CYS A 93 -7.07 -17.52 -14.77
N THR A 94 -6.18 -18.51 -14.83
CA THR A 94 -5.36 -18.96 -13.69
C THR A 94 -4.00 -18.25 -13.60
N GLY A 95 -3.63 -17.47 -14.63
CA GLY A 95 -2.34 -16.81 -14.75
C GLY A 95 -2.35 -15.30 -14.51
N PRO A 96 -1.19 -14.65 -14.67
CA PRO A 96 -1.07 -13.20 -14.59
C PRO A 96 -2.01 -12.50 -15.58
N LYS A 97 -2.60 -11.37 -15.17
CA LYS A 97 -3.61 -10.66 -15.97
C LYS A 97 -3.09 -10.25 -17.36
N TYR A 98 -1.80 -9.94 -17.47
CA TYR A 98 -1.19 -9.49 -18.73
C TYR A 98 -0.98 -10.61 -19.76
N VAL A 99 -1.08 -11.88 -19.37
CA VAL A 99 -0.93 -13.04 -20.29
C VAL A 99 -2.23 -13.33 -21.05
N VAL A 100 -3.37 -12.78 -20.60
CA VAL A 100 -4.70 -13.09 -21.12
C VAL A 100 -4.95 -12.55 -22.55
N LEU A 101 -3.99 -11.86 -23.15
CA LEU A 101 -4.11 -11.23 -24.49
C LEU A 101 -2.98 -11.60 -25.46
N THR A 102 -2.26 -12.69 -25.21
CA THR A 102 -1.36 -13.33 -26.20
C THR A 102 -1.93 -14.62 -26.74
#